data_AF-A1AL69-F1
#
_entry.id   AF-A1AL69-F1
#
_cell.length_a   1.000
_cell.length_b   1.000
_cell.length_c   1.000
_cell.angle_alpha   90.00
_cell.angle_beta   90.00
_cell.angle_gamma   90.00
#
_symmetry.space_group_name_H-M   'P 1'
#
loop_
_entity.id
_entity.type
_entity.pdbx_description
1 polymer ?
#
loop_
_entity_poly.entity_id
_entity_poly.type
_entity_poly.pdbx_seq_one_letter_code
_entity_poly.pdbx_strand_id
1 'polypeptide(L)'
;MPYCSGPLHRGAYVRKPRGGPANLFETFFIRHSLCCGREGCRRRTLPPSVLFLGRRVYWGGVIVVATALRQQREKGYSARKIMDLFGVTLSTFRRWLAFFRSTFPHTSTWQRLRGLLIPPVAAEAIPLGVLERLGLGRDGPETALVRCLRLLAGCGF
;
A
#
# COMPACT_ATOMS: atom_id res chain seq x y z
N MET A 1 -18.75 -3.18 1.47
CA MET A 1 -20.00 -3.45 2.22
C MET A 1 -19.75 -4.54 3.26
N PRO A 2 -20.43 -4.50 4.42
CA PRO A 2 -20.46 -5.62 5.35
C PRO A 2 -21.03 -6.85 4.62
N TYR A 3 -20.35 -7.99 4.67
CA TYR A 3 -20.77 -9.19 3.92
C TYR A 3 -22.18 -9.68 4.33
N CYS A 4 -22.53 -9.55 5.61
CA CYS A 4 -23.80 -10.03 6.14
C CYS A 4 -24.85 -8.92 6.34
N SER A 5 -24.56 -7.68 5.92
CA SER A 5 -25.39 -6.48 6.18
C SER A 5 -25.75 -6.19 7.65
N GLY A 6 -25.24 -6.97 8.61
CA GLY A 6 -25.43 -6.74 10.04
C GLY A 6 -24.54 -5.61 10.60
N PRO A 7 -24.73 -5.23 11.88
CA PRO A 7 -23.95 -4.18 12.51
C PRO A 7 -22.45 -4.51 12.50
N LEU A 8 -21.63 -3.45 12.49
CA LEU A 8 -20.18 -3.54 12.49
C LEU A 8 -19.63 -3.04 13.83
N HIS A 9 -18.96 -3.91 14.57
CA HIS A 9 -18.32 -3.57 15.84
C HIS A 9 -16.84 -3.26 15.65
N ARG A 10 -16.30 -2.36 16.47
CA ARG A 10 -14.86 -2.09 16.52
C ARG A 10 -14.13 -3.37 16.93
N GLY A 11 -13.21 -3.81 16.08
CA GLY A 11 -12.40 -5.01 16.30
C GLY A 11 -10.93 -4.79 15.98
N ALA A 12 -10.39 -3.63 16.34
CA ALA A 12 -8.98 -3.29 16.11
C ALA A 12 -8.04 -4.31 16.79
N TYR A 13 -6.87 -4.54 16.20
CA TYR A 13 -5.92 -5.53 16.69
C TYR A 13 -4.48 -5.12 16.37
N VAL A 14 -3.54 -5.56 17.19
CA VAL A 14 -2.10 -5.29 17.03
C VAL A 14 -1.55 -6.11 15.85
N ARG A 15 -0.70 -5.48 15.04
CA ARG A 15 0.07 -6.11 13.96
C ARG A 15 1.56 -6.12 14.33
N LYS A 16 2.33 -6.95 13.63
CA LYS A 16 3.80 -6.88 13.61
C LYS A 16 4.28 -6.55 12.20
N PRO A 17 4.08 -5.30 11.75
CA PRO A 17 4.41 -4.91 10.38
C PRO A 17 5.93 -4.93 10.14
N ARG A 18 6.33 -5.34 8.94
CA ARG A 18 7.73 -5.57 8.56
C ARG A 18 8.30 -4.46 7.68
N GLY A 19 9.62 -4.31 7.71
CA GLY A 19 10.41 -3.44 6.85
C GLY A 19 10.36 -1.95 7.18
N GLY A 20 9.71 -1.56 8.28
CA GLY A 20 9.70 -0.17 8.74
C GLY A 20 10.89 0.13 9.65
N PRO A 21 11.09 1.41 10.02
CA PRO A 21 12.10 1.80 10.99
C PRO A 21 11.88 1.08 12.34
N ALA A 22 12.97 0.76 13.02
CA ALA A 22 12.94 -0.02 14.27
C ALA A 22 12.22 0.71 15.42
N ASN A 23 12.23 2.06 15.41
CA ASN A 23 11.84 2.89 16.55
C ASN A 23 10.44 3.50 16.40
N LEU A 24 9.50 2.76 15.80
CA LEU A 24 8.11 3.23 15.68
C LEU A 24 7.32 2.97 16.96
N PHE A 25 6.55 3.97 17.39
CA PHE A 25 5.62 3.82 18.51
C PHE A 25 4.58 2.73 18.22
N GLU A 26 4.31 1.88 19.21
CA GLU A 26 3.38 0.76 19.10
C GLU A 26 1.95 1.17 18.71
N THR A 27 1.58 2.44 18.96
CA THR A 27 0.28 2.98 18.50
C THR A 27 0.09 2.87 16.99
N PHE A 28 1.17 2.89 16.20
CA PHE A 28 1.10 2.71 14.75
C PHE A 28 0.89 1.24 14.34
N PHE A 29 1.07 0.30 15.26
CA PHE A 29 0.92 -1.13 14.99
C PHE A 29 -0.55 -1.58 15.05
N ILE A 30 -1.46 -0.69 15.46
CA ILE A 30 -2.88 -0.98 15.52
C ILE A 30 -3.50 -0.99 14.12
N ARG A 31 -3.99 -2.15 13.68
CA ARG A 31 -4.87 -2.25 12.51
C ARG A 31 -6.30 -2.04 12.95
N HIS A 32 -6.84 -0.87 12.61
CA HIS A 32 -8.27 -0.66 12.68
C HIS A 32 -9.01 -1.68 11.80
N SER A 33 -10.07 -2.25 12.34
CA SER A 33 -10.87 -3.30 11.72
C SER A 33 -12.27 -3.24 12.30
N LEU A 34 -13.24 -3.60 11.49
CA LEU A 34 -14.63 -3.79 11.89
C LEU A 34 -14.95 -5.28 11.83
N CYS A 35 -15.60 -5.83 12.84
CA CYS A 35 -16.09 -7.20 12.87
C CYS A 35 -17.60 -7.21 12.68
N CYS A 36 -18.12 -8.15 11.90
CA CYS A 36 -19.56 -8.35 11.81
C CYS A 36 -20.14 -8.77 13.17
N GLY A 37 -21.26 -8.16 13.55
CA GLY A 37 -22.01 -8.47 14.78
C GLY A 37 -23.17 -9.44 14.59
N ARG A 38 -23.39 -9.96 13.37
CA ARG A 38 -24.40 -11.00 13.14
C ARG A 38 -23.99 -12.28 13.87
N GLU A 39 -24.91 -12.90 14.59
CA GLU A 39 -24.68 -14.15 15.30
C GLU A 39 -24.03 -15.20 14.39
N GLY A 40 -22.99 -15.87 14.88
CA GLY A 40 -22.20 -16.84 14.11
C GLY A 40 -21.23 -16.25 13.07
N CYS A 41 -21.28 -14.94 12.77
CA CYS A 41 -20.37 -14.32 11.80
C CYS A 41 -19.19 -13.60 12.49
N ARG A 42 -17.96 -13.98 12.14
CA ARG A 42 -16.73 -13.27 12.58
C ARG A 42 -15.94 -12.62 11.45
N ARG A 43 -16.60 -12.37 10.31
CA ARG A 43 -15.93 -11.75 9.14
C ARG A 43 -15.54 -10.31 9.47
N ARG A 44 -14.38 -9.90 8.95
CA ARG A 44 -13.81 -8.56 9.17
C ARG A 44 -13.87 -7.70 7.91
N THR A 45 -14.27 -6.45 8.08
CA THR A 45 -14.15 -5.40 7.08
C THR A 45 -13.01 -4.48 7.49
N LEU A 46 -12.06 -4.26 6.57
CA LEU A 46 -10.92 -3.39 6.83
C LEU A 46 -11.25 -1.96 6.36
N PRO A 47 -11.28 -0.96 7.25
CA PRO A 47 -11.38 0.42 6.83
C PRO A 47 -10.12 0.84 6.05
N PRO A 48 -10.22 1.90 5.24
CA PRO A 48 -9.07 2.54 4.60
C PRO A 48 -7.94 2.84 5.58
N SER A 49 -6.71 2.74 5.11
CA SER A 49 -5.53 2.98 5.94
C SER A 49 -4.35 3.41 5.09
N VAL A 50 -3.65 4.45 5.56
CA VAL A 50 -2.36 4.88 4.99
C VAL A 50 -1.19 4.03 5.47
N LEU A 51 -1.33 3.38 6.64
CA LEU A 51 -0.27 2.54 7.22
C LEU A 51 -0.15 1.17 6.57
N PHE A 52 -1.27 0.46 6.33
CA PHE A 52 -1.25 -0.90 5.78
C PHE A 52 -2.00 -0.98 4.44
N LEU A 53 -1.35 -1.60 3.46
CA LEU A 53 -1.89 -1.84 2.13
C LEU A 53 -2.67 -3.16 2.08
N GLY A 54 -3.96 -3.08 2.38
CA GLY A 54 -4.86 -4.24 2.46
C GLY A 54 -4.51 -5.15 3.63
N ARG A 55 -4.35 -6.46 3.37
CA ARG A 55 -4.02 -7.48 4.39
C ARG A 55 -2.52 -7.75 4.54
N ARG A 56 -1.66 -7.05 3.81
CA ARG A 56 -0.20 -7.32 3.78
C ARG A 56 0.43 -7.08 5.15
N VAL A 57 1.54 -7.80 5.38
CA VAL A 57 2.33 -7.75 6.63
C VAL A 57 3.42 -6.69 6.60
N TYR A 58 3.64 -6.02 5.48
CA TYR A 58 4.58 -4.91 5.37
C TYR A 58 3.82 -3.59 5.39
N TRP A 59 4.49 -2.53 5.82
CA TRP A 59 3.95 -1.18 5.74
C TRP A 59 3.62 -0.81 4.29
N GLY A 60 2.51 -0.11 4.08
CA GLY A 60 2.13 0.38 2.76
C GLY A 60 3.22 1.25 2.16
N GLY A 61 3.81 2.14 2.97
CA GLY A 61 4.93 2.99 2.56
C GLY A 61 6.14 2.19 2.07
N VAL A 62 6.54 1.14 2.79
CA VAL A 62 7.67 0.26 2.41
C VAL A 62 7.40 -0.41 1.07
N ILE A 63 6.19 -0.93 0.86
CA ILE A 63 5.81 -1.60 -0.40
C ILE A 63 5.91 -0.61 -1.57
N VAL A 64 5.38 0.60 -1.41
CA VAL A 64 5.40 1.66 -2.44
C VAL A 64 6.84 2.11 -2.73
N VAL A 65 7.61 2.46 -1.70
CA VAL A 65 8.98 2.95 -1.83
C VAL A 65 9.89 1.89 -2.45
N ALA A 66 9.87 0.65 -1.96
CA ALA A 66 10.70 -0.42 -2.50
C ALA A 66 10.42 -0.68 -3.99
N THR A 67 9.14 -0.64 -4.38
CA THR A 67 8.74 -0.83 -5.79
C THR A 67 9.18 0.37 -6.65
N ALA A 68 8.97 1.60 -6.18
CA ALA A 68 9.35 2.82 -6.89
C ALA A 68 10.88 2.92 -7.08
N LEU A 69 11.67 2.62 -6.04
CA LEU A 69 13.14 2.60 -6.11
C LEU A 69 13.64 1.60 -7.15
N ARG A 70 12.94 0.47 -7.34
CA ARG A 70 13.29 -0.52 -8.36
C ARG A 70 12.99 -0.06 -9.78
N GLN A 71 11.99 0.81 -9.95
CA GLN A 71 11.57 1.37 -11.23
C GLN A 71 12.49 2.50 -11.71
N GLN A 72 13.24 3.14 -10.80
CA GLN A 72 14.27 4.12 -11.16
C GLN A 72 15.51 3.42 -11.72
N ARG A 73 15.47 2.97 -12.98
CA ARG A 73 16.50 2.07 -13.55
C ARG A 73 17.91 2.67 -13.62
N GLU A 74 18.04 3.99 -13.79
CA GLU A 74 19.33 4.68 -13.98
C GLU A 74 19.97 5.19 -12.69
N LYS A 75 19.15 5.58 -11.71
CA LYS A 75 19.59 6.18 -10.43
C LYS A 75 19.21 5.36 -9.20
N GLY A 76 18.52 4.24 -9.40
CA GLY A 76 17.92 3.44 -8.34
C GLY A 76 18.87 2.41 -7.77
N TYR A 77 18.41 1.80 -6.68
CA TYR A 77 19.16 0.78 -5.97
C TYR A 77 19.05 -0.59 -6.65
N SER A 78 20.09 -1.41 -6.51
CA SER A 78 20.02 -2.81 -6.91
C SER A 78 18.90 -3.53 -6.13
N ALA A 79 18.30 -4.56 -6.73
CA ALA A 79 17.26 -5.34 -6.06
C ALA A 79 17.76 -5.91 -4.72
N ARG A 80 19.05 -6.29 -4.64
CA ARG A 80 19.68 -6.76 -3.41
C ARG A 80 19.71 -5.69 -2.33
N LYS A 81 20.19 -4.49 -2.67
CA LYS A 81 20.23 -3.38 -1.72
C LYS A 81 18.84 -2.99 -1.20
N ILE A 82 17.81 -3.01 -2.05
CA ILE A 82 16.42 -2.77 -1.62
C ILE A 82 15.95 -3.87 -0.65
N MET A 83 16.24 -5.13 -0.97
CA MET A 83 15.89 -6.26 -0.11
C MET A 83 16.54 -6.16 1.26
N ASP A 84 17.81 -5.79 1.31
CA ASP A 84 18.58 -5.63 2.55
C ASP A 84 18.06 -4.46 3.38
N LEU A 85 17.81 -3.29 2.75
CA LEU A 85 17.31 -2.09 3.43
C LEU A 85 15.96 -2.31 4.14
N PHE A 86 15.06 -3.07 3.51
CA PHE A 86 13.70 -3.28 4.03
C PHE A 86 13.48 -4.67 4.64
N GLY A 87 14.54 -5.50 4.73
CA GLY A 87 14.44 -6.87 5.23
C GLY A 87 13.40 -7.72 4.50
N VAL A 88 13.30 -7.57 3.17
CA VAL A 88 12.29 -8.25 2.34
C VAL A 88 12.91 -9.36 1.51
N THR A 89 12.22 -10.50 1.42
CA THR A 89 12.67 -11.63 0.59
C THR A 89 12.45 -11.37 -0.91
N LEU A 90 13.25 -12.00 -1.76
CA LEU A 90 13.11 -11.89 -3.22
C LEU A 90 11.73 -12.30 -3.72
N SER A 91 11.16 -13.38 -3.15
CA SER A 91 9.81 -13.85 -3.49
C SER A 91 8.73 -12.83 -3.14
N THR A 92 8.85 -12.17 -1.98
CA THR A 92 7.92 -11.12 -1.57
C THR A 92 8.06 -9.89 -2.44
N PHE A 93 9.30 -9.49 -2.74
CA PHE A 93 9.55 -8.34 -3.59
C PHE A 93 9.05 -8.53 -5.04
N ARG A 94 9.27 -9.72 -5.62
CA ARG A 94 8.71 -10.09 -6.92
C ARG A 94 7.18 -10.04 -6.93
N ARG A 95 6.52 -10.50 -5.86
CA ARG A 95 5.06 -10.39 -5.73
C ARG A 95 4.57 -8.94 -5.70
N TRP A 96 5.33 -8.01 -5.11
CA TRP A 96 4.96 -6.59 -5.13
C TRP A 96 5.08 -5.97 -6.52
N LEU A 97 6.19 -6.24 -7.21
CA LEU A 97 6.40 -5.81 -8.59
C LEU A 97 5.30 -6.36 -9.52
N ALA A 98 5.00 -7.66 -9.41
CA ALA A 98 3.93 -8.30 -10.17
C ALA A 98 2.54 -7.73 -9.82
N PHE A 99 2.28 -7.46 -8.54
CA PHE A 99 1.02 -6.84 -8.12
C PHE A 99 0.83 -5.47 -8.77
N PHE A 100 1.81 -4.58 -8.70
CA PHE A 100 1.66 -3.24 -9.30
C PHE A 100 1.62 -3.26 -10.83
N ARG A 101 2.37 -4.17 -11.46
CA ARG A 101 2.41 -4.28 -12.93
C ARG A 101 1.15 -4.91 -13.51
N SER A 102 0.62 -5.95 -12.86
CA SER A 102 -0.37 -6.84 -13.50
C SER A 102 -1.69 -6.93 -12.75
N THR A 103 -1.75 -6.71 -11.43
CA THR A 103 -3.00 -6.82 -10.68
C THR A 103 -3.63 -5.46 -10.44
N PHE A 104 -2.85 -4.51 -9.92
CA PHE A 104 -3.31 -3.18 -9.56
C PHE A 104 -3.97 -2.42 -10.73
N PRO A 105 -3.47 -2.48 -11.98
CA PRO A 105 -4.12 -1.80 -13.10
C PRO A 105 -5.53 -2.29 -13.39
N HIS A 106 -5.89 -3.52 -13.02
CA HIS A 106 -7.26 -4.04 -13.19
C HIS A 106 -8.16 -3.79 -11.98
N THR A 107 -7.64 -3.17 -10.92
CA THR A 107 -8.46 -2.84 -9.75
C THR A 107 -9.37 -1.66 -10.03
N SER A 108 -10.58 -1.70 -9.46
CA SER A 108 -11.53 -0.60 -9.56
C SER A 108 -10.96 0.73 -9.07
N THR A 109 -10.04 0.69 -8.09
CA THR A 109 -9.37 1.91 -7.64
C THR A 109 -8.48 2.50 -8.70
N TRP A 110 -7.64 1.71 -9.39
CA TRP A 110 -6.83 2.26 -10.47
C TRP A 110 -7.71 2.81 -11.60
N GLN A 111 -8.77 2.09 -11.98
CA GLN A 111 -9.66 2.55 -13.05
C GLN A 111 -10.34 3.89 -12.73
N ARG A 112 -10.64 4.17 -11.45
CA ARG A 112 -11.11 5.50 -11.02
C ARG A 112 -10.01 6.55 -11.02
N LEU A 113 -8.80 6.20 -10.58
CA LEU A 113 -7.71 7.15 -10.40
C LEU A 113 -6.99 7.53 -11.69
N ARG A 114 -6.88 6.61 -12.66
CA ARG A 114 -6.05 6.80 -13.86
C ARG A 114 -6.46 7.99 -14.71
N GLY A 115 -7.75 8.35 -14.71
CA GLY A 115 -8.27 9.53 -15.43
C GLY A 115 -7.93 10.86 -14.76
N LEU A 116 -7.55 10.85 -13.48
CA LEU A 116 -7.17 12.04 -12.71
C LEU A 116 -5.67 12.36 -12.82
N LEU A 117 -4.88 11.45 -13.42
CA LEU A 117 -3.43 11.58 -13.53
C LEU A 117 -3.07 12.07 -14.93
N ILE A 118 -2.68 13.34 -15.03
CA ILE A 118 -2.22 13.98 -16.28
C ILE A 118 -0.73 14.32 -16.15
N PRO A 119 0.14 13.87 -17.07
CA PRO A 119 -0.13 12.92 -18.16
C PRO A 119 -0.46 11.51 -17.65
N PRO A 120 -1.17 10.68 -18.43
CA PRO A 120 -1.48 9.29 -18.07
C PRO A 120 -0.23 8.51 -17.66
N VAL A 121 -0.38 7.63 -16.67
CA VAL A 121 0.70 6.77 -16.17
C VAL A 121 0.51 5.37 -16.74
N ALA A 122 1.55 4.85 -17.39
CA ALA A 122 1.59 3.47 -17.88
C ALA A 122 1.60 2.46 -16.73
N ALA A 123 1.02 1.27 -16.93
CA ALA A 123 0.90 0.24 -15.90
C ALA A 123 2.28 -0.20 -15.34
N GLU A 124 3.29 -0.24 -16.19
CA GLU A 124 4.66 -0.64 -15.89
C GLU A 124 5.39 0.40 -15.02
N ALA A 125 4.90 1.63 -15.00
CA ALA A 125 5.46 2.75 -14.24
C ALA A 125 4.82 2.91 -12.85
N ILE A 126 3.83 2.10 -12.47
CA ILE A 126 3.19 2.20 -11.15
C ILE A 126 4.04 1.45 -10.10
N PRO A 127 4.35 2.04 -8.92
CA PRO A 127 3.85 3.31 -8.40
C PRO A 127 4.70 4.54 -8.70
N LEU A 128 5.91 4.42 -9.28
CA LEU A 128 6.81 5.56 -9.49
C LEU A 128 6.16 6.71 -10.26
N GLY A 129 5.55 6.45 -11.41
CA GLY A 129 4.87 7.47 -12.21
C GLY A 129 3.72 8.14 -11.45
N VAL A 130 3.03 7.40 -10.58
CA VAL A 130 2.00 7.98 -9.70
C VAL A 130 2.64 8.94 -8.69
N LEU A 131 3.74 8.55 -8.05
CA LEU A 131 4.48 9.42 -7.12
C LEU A 131 4.96 10.70 -7.82
N GLU A 132 5.46 10.60 -9.05
CA GLU A 132 5.87 11.75 -9.86
C GLU A 132 4.72 12.73 -10.09
N ARG A 133 3.53 12.23 -10.46
CA ARG A 133 2.34 13.09 -10.65
C ARG A 133 1.89 13.73 -9.34
N LEU A 134 2.11 13.04 -8.21
CA LEU A 134 1.78 13.52 -6.87
C LEU A 134 2.84 14.45 -6.26
N GLY A 135 3.87 14.83 -7.04
CA GLY A 135 4.83 15.84 -6.65
C GLY A 135 6.18 15.32 -6.16
N LEU A 136 6.58 14.08 -6.48
CA LEU A 136 7.89 13.53 -6.04
C LEU A 136 9.07 14.48 -6.33
N GLY A 137 9.10 15.10 -7.51
CA GLY A 137 10.15 16.06 -7.88
C GLY A 137 9.88 17.53 -7.49
N ARG A 138 8.65 17.86 -7.07
CA ARG A 138 8.22 19.25 -6.76
C ARG A 138 8.13 19.51 -5.26
N ASP A 139 7.50 18.60 -4.54
CA ASP A 139 7.11 18.73 -3.13
C ASP A 139 7.87 17.75 -2.22
N GLY A 140 8.77 16.96 -2.81
CA GLY A 140 9.62 15.99 -2.11
C GLY A 140 9.00 14.60 -1.92
N PRO A 141 9.83 13.62 -1.52
CA PRO A 141 9.44 12.22 -1.44
C PRO A 141 8.41 11.93 -0.36
N GLU A 142 8.48 12.59 0.79
CA GLU A 142 7.57 12.37 1.92
C GLU A 142 6.14 12.81 1.58
N THR A 143 5.99 14.03 1.05
CA THR A 143 4.71 14.58 0.60
C THR A 143 4.07 13.71 -0.47
N ALA A 144 4.84 13.33 -1.49
CA ALA A 144 4.36 12.47 -2.57
C ALA A 144 3.93 11.09 -2.05
N LEU A 145 4.71 10.50 -1.13
CA LEU A 145 4.38 9.21 -0.52
C LEU A 145 3.08 9.28 0.28
N VAL A 146 2.89 10.30 1.12
CA VAL A 146 1.66 10.47 1.91
C VAL A 146 0.44 10.63 0.99
N ARG A 147 0.54 11.44 -0.06
CA ARG A 147 -0.52 11.58 -1.07
C ARG A 147 -0.82 10.25 -1.77
N CYS A 148 0.21 9.51 -2.15
CA CYS A 148 0.06 8.19 -2.78
C CYS A 148 -0.64 7.20 -1.84
N LEU A 149 -0.21 7.13 -0.58
CA LEU A 149 -0.83 6.24 0.41
C LEU A 149 -2.27 6.61 0.71
N ARG A 150 -2.63 7.90 0.72
CA ARG A 150 -4.04 8.34 0.85
C ARG A 150 -4.90 7.89 -0.33
N LEU A 151 -4.38 8.00 -1.55
CA LEU A 151 -5.07 7.51 -2.74
C LEU A 151 -5.22 5.98 -2.71
N LEU A 152 -4.19 5.26 -2.25
CA LEU A 152 -4.19 3.81 -2.14
C LEU A 152 -4.99 3.30 -0.93
N ALA A 153 -5.24 4.13 0.09
CA ALA A 153 -5.95 3.74 1.30
C ALA A 153 -7.42 3.40 1.01
N GLY A 154 -8.04 4.09 0.05
CA GLY A 154 -9.41 3.82 -0.39
C GLY A 154 -9.59 2.51 -1.18
N CYS A 155 -8.50 1.79 -1.46
CA CYS A 155 -8.53 0.54 -2.20
C CYS A 155 -8.86 -0.66 -1.30
N GLY A 156 -9.96 -1.35 -1.60
CA GLY A 156 -10.15 -2.72 -1.11
C GLY A 156 -9.28 -3.69 -1.91
N PHE A 157 -8.13 -4.10 -1.37
CA PHE A 157 -7.32 -5.22 -1.89
C PHE A 157 -7.39 -6.44 -0.98
#